data_AF-A0A3C1VY28-F1
#
_entry.id   AF-A0A3C1VY28-F1
#
_cell.length_a   1.000
_cell.length_b   1.000
_cell.length_c   1.000
_cell.angle_alpha   90.00
_cell.angle_beta   90.00
_cell.angle_gamma   90.00
#
_symmetry.space_group_name_H-M   'P 1'
#
loop_
_entity.id
_entity.type
_entity.pdbx_description
1 polymer ?
#
loop_
_entity_poly.entity_id
_entity_poly.type
_entity_poly.pdbx_seq_one_letter_code
_entity_poly.pdbx_strand_id
1 'polypeptide(L)'
;NEDRNLILSKCLECSGNKVVITHGTDTMVETAQLLGDKIKDKTIVLFGSMIPYSINNSDALFNLGAALSAVQDKTNGVYIAMNGQVFDFDKVEKNKALGIFENT
;
A
#
# COMPACT_ATOMS: atom_id res chain seq x y z
N ASN A 1 -5.43 16.02 -3.19
CA ASN A 1 -6.22 15.33 -4.24
C ASN A 1 -5.47 15.19 -5.55
N GLU A 2 -4.76 16.22 -6.03
CA GLU A 2 -3.97 16.15 -7.27
C GLU A 2 -2.94 15.00 -7.28
N ASP A 3 -2.19 14.81 -6.18
CA ASP A 3 -1.19 13.74 -6.09
C ASP A 3 -1.80 12.34 -6.24
N ARG A 4 -2.95 12.08 -5.63
CA ARG A 4 -3.63 10.78 -5.74
C ARG A 4 -4.17 10.54 -7.15
N ASN A 5 -4.65 11.59 -7.81
CA ASN A 5 -5.08 11.49 -9.20
C ASN A 5 -3.89 11.20 -10.13
N LEU A 6 -2.72 11.76 -9.83
CA LEU A 6 -1.48 11.42 -10.54
C LEU A 6 -1.07 9.96 -10.29
N ILE A 7 -1.14 9.47 -9.05
CA ILE A 7 -0.85 8.05 -8.74
C ILE A 7 -1.83 7.14 -9.51
N LEU A 8 -3.13 7.47 -9.49
CA LEU A 8 -4.16 6.73 -10.23
C LEU A 8 -3.87 6.70 -11.73
N SER A 9 -3.57 7.86 -12.34
CA SER A 9 -3.28 7.90 -13.78
C SER A 9 -2.04 7.06 -14.12
N LYS A 10 -0.99 7.12 -13.30
CA LYS A 10 0.21 6.30 -13.51
C LYS A 10 -0.06 4.81 -13.35
N CYS A 11 -0.94 4.41 -12.44
CA CYS A 11 -1.35 3.01 -12.30
C CYS A 11 -2.16 2.53 -13.52
N LEU A 12 -3.03 3.38 -14.08
CA LEU A 12 -3.81 3.07 -15.28
C LEU A 12 -2.94 3.01 -16.54
N GLU A 13 -1.97 3.91 -16.68
CA GLU A 13 -1.00 3.96 -17.80
C GLU A 13 0.03 2.83 -17.73
N CYS A 14 0.29 2.27 -16.55
CA CYS A 14 1.26 1.20 -16.37
C CYS A 14 0.82 -0.07 -17.11
N SER A 15 1.67 -0.58 -18.00
CA SER A 15 1.44 -1.85 -18.70
C SER A 15 1.54 -3.07 -17.77
N GLY A 16 2.24 -2.93 -16.64
CA GLY A 16 2.35 -3.97 -15.62
C GLY A 16 1.01 -4.24 -14.92
N ASN A 17 0.75 -5.52 -14.61
CA ASN A 17 -0.39 -5.96 -13.83
C ASN A 17 -0.07 -6.22 -12.35
N LYS A 18 1.20 -6.12 -11.96
CA LYS A 18 1.70 -6.23 -10.59
C LYS A 18 2.48 -4.95 -10.25
N VAL A 19 1.95 -4.15 -9.34
CA VAL A 19 2.50 -2.83 -9.00
C VAL A 19 2.73 -2.74 -7.50
N VAL A 20 3.91 -2.25 -7.10
CA VAL A 20 4.23 -1.94 -5.71
C VAL A 20 4.46 -0.44 -5.60
N ILE A 21 3.84 0.20 -4.60
CA ILE A 21 3.89 1.64 -4.39
C ILE A 21 4.44 1.92 -2.99
N THR A 22 5.56 2.63 -2.91
CA THR A 22 6.00 3.27 -1.67
C THR A 22 5.12 4.48 -1.38
N HIS A 23 4.61 4.60 -0.16
CA HIS A 23 3.74 5.71 0.24
C HIS A 23 3.95 6.10 1.71
N GLY A 24 3.76 7.38 2.04
CA GLY A 24 3.74 7.83 3.43
C GLY A 24 2.56 7.25 4.20
N THR A 25 2.73 6.84 5.45
CA THR A 25 1.70 6.05 6.15
C THR A 25 0.46 6.85 6.52
N ASP A 26 0.57 8.17 6.72
CA ASP A 26 -0.53 9.01 7.25
C ASP A 26 -1.82 8.97 6.45
N THR A 27 -1.70 8.85 5.13
CA THR A 27 -2.85 8.92 4.23
C THR A 27 -2.85 7.79 3.19
N MET A 28 -2.09 6.72 3.47
CA MET A 28 -1.98 5.54 2.62
C MET A 28 -3.33 4.85 2.40
N VAL A 29 -4.16 4.78 3.45
CA VAL A 29 -5.51 4.19 3.37
C VAL A 29 -6.38 4.93 2.36
N GLU A 30 -6.40 6.26 2.40
CA GLU A 30 -7.17 7.07 1.43
C GLU A 30 -6.70 6.85 -0.02
N THR A 31 -5.40 6.71 -0.23
CA THR A 31 -4.85 6.40 -1.56
C THR A 31 -5.23 5.00 -2.00
N ALA A 32 -5.12 4.00 -1.11
CA ALA A 32 -5.52 2.63 -1.39
C ALA A 32 -7.01 2.53 -1.76
N GLN A 33 -7.88 3.25 -1.05
CA GLN A 33 -9.31 3.32 -1.32
C GLN A 33 -9.62 3.88 -2.71
N LEU A 34 -9.03 5.02 -3.07
CA LEU A 34 -9.20 5.59 -4.41
C LEU A 34 -8.77 4.60 -5.51
N LEU A 35 -7.62 3.96 -5.35
CA LEU A 35 -7.12 3.00 -6.34
C LEU A 35 -8.01 1.76 -6.39
N GLY A 36 -8.41 1.24 -5.23
CA GLY A 36 -9.26 0.06 -5.08
C GLY A 36 -10.61 0.25 -5.76
N ASP A 37 -11.20 1.44 -5.69
CA ASP A 37 -12.48 1.75 -6.36
C ASP A 37 -12.37 1.82 -7.88
N LYS A 38 -11.19 2.14 -8.43
CA LYS A 38 -11.01 2.46 -9.85
C LYS A 38 -10.28 1.39 -10.66
N ILE A 39 -9.46 0.56 -10.01
CA ILE A 39 -8.61 -0.44 -10.67
C ILE A 39 -8.99 -1.83 -10.18
N LYS A 40 -9.38 -2.71 -11.11
CA LYS A 40 -9.85 -4.08 -10.82
C LYS A 40 -9.08 -5.17 -11.59
N ASP A 41 -8.26 -4.77 -12.55
CA ASP A 41 -7.55 -5.65 -13.49
C ASP A 41 -6.05 -5.78 -13.15
N LYS A 42 -5.60 -5.21 -12.02
CA LYS A 42 -4.21 -5.22 -11.56
C LYS A 42 -4.14 -5.62 -10.09
N THR A 43 -2.99 -6.16 -9.68
CA THR A 43 -2.61 -6.36 -8.28
C THR A 43 -1.71 -5.20 -7.86
N ILE A 44 -2.17 -4.35 -6.95
CA ILE A 44 -1.43 -3.18 -6.46
C ILE A 44 -1.23 -3.32 -4.95
N VAL A 45 0.00 -3.19 -4.48
CA VAL A 45 0.31 -3.22 -3.05
C VAL A 45 1.01 -1.93 -2.64
N LEU A 46 0.40 -1.20 -1.72
CA LEU A 46 1.00 -0.03 -1.08
C LEU A 46 1.75 -0.47 0.17
N PHE A 47 2.92 0.12 0.40
CA PHE A 47 3.67 -0.07 1.64
C PHE A 47 4.41 1.20 2.01
N GLY A 48 4.88 1.26 3.25
CA GLY A 48 5.67 2.37 3.77
C GLY A 48 6.49 1.92 4.96
N SER A 49 6.88 2.88 5.78
CA SER A 49 7.63 2.64 7.01
C SER A 49 7.27 3.68 8.04
N MET A 50 7.20 3.29 9.31
CA MET A 50 7.11 4.23 10.43
C MET A 50 8.48 4.83 10.76
N ILE A 51 9.55 4.08 10.51
CA ILE A 51 10.93 4.51 10.72
C ILE A 51 11.62 4.64 9.36
N PRO A 52 12.17 5.82 8.98
CA PRO A 52 12.89 5.99 7.72
C PRO A 52 13.96 4.91 7.48
N TYR A 53 14.09 4.43 6.24
CA TYR A 53 15.03 3.38 5.85
C TYR A 53 16.48 3.64 6.28
N SER A 54 16.89 4.91 6.33
CA SER A 54 18.25 5.31 6.72
C SER A 54 18.55 5.15 8.22
N ILE A 55 17.56 4.83 9.05
CA ILE A 55 17.69 4.65 10.49
C ILE A 55 17.77 3.16 10.83
N ASN A 56 18.67 2.80 11.74
CA ASN A 56 18.81 1.43 12.24
C ASN A 56 17.48 0.89 12.79
N ASN A 57 17.24 -0.41 12.58
CA ASN A 57 16.01 -1.10 12.97
C ASN A 57 14.74 -0.52 12.31
N SER A 58 14.87 0.07 11.12
CA SER A 58 13.72 0.47 10.30
C SER A 58 12.88 -0.73 9.86
N ASP A 59 11.56 -0.54 9.83
CA ASP A 59 10.58 -1.48 9.31
C ASP A 59 10.50 -1.47 7.77
N ALA A 60 11.20 -0.57 7.09
CA ALA A 60 11.07 -0.34 5.64
C ALA A 60 11.40 -1.58 4.80
N LEU A 61 12.52 -2.27 5.06
CA LEU A 61 12.91 -3.45 4.28
C LEU A 61 12.00 -4.64 4.53
N PHE A 62 11.52 -4.78 5.76
CA PHE A 62 10.57 -5.83 6.11
C PHE A 62 9.23 -5.61 5.39
N ASN A 63 8.70 -4.39 5.42
CA ASN A 63 7.46 -4.04 4.71
C ASN A 63 7.61 -4.13 3.19
N LEU A 64 8.79 -3.78 2.63
CA LEU A 64 9.10 -4.00 1.21
C LEU A 64 9.04 -5.48 0.84
N GLY A 65 9.67 -6.35 1.65
CA GLY A 65 9.61 -7.80 1.46
C GLY A 65 8.18 -8.34 1.50
N ALA A 66 7.38 -7.88 2.47
CA ALA A 66 5.97 -8.24 2.58
C ALA A 66 5.17 -7.77 1.34
N ALA A 67 5.40 -6.55 0.86
CA ALA A 67 4.73 -6.00 -0.32
C ALA A 67 5.07 -6.77 -1.61
N LEU A 68 6.35 -7.10 -1.80
CA LEU A 68 6.82 -7.92 -2.92
C LEU A 68 6.25 -9.34 -2.87
N SER A 69 6.09 -9.92 -1.69
CA SER A 69 5.42 -11.23 -1.55
C SER A 69 3.93 -11.12 -1.88
N ALA A 70 3.25 -10.12 -1.33
CA ALA A 70 1.81 -9.91 -1.49
C ALA A 70 1.43 -9.66 -2.96
N VAL A 71 2.19 -8.83 -3.69
CA VAL A 71 1.88 -8.52 -5.10
C VAL A 71 2.04 -9.74 -6.01
N GLN A 72 2.83 -10.74 -5.58
CA GLN A 72 3.04 -11.96 -6.33
C GLN A 72 1.96 -13.02 -6.05
N ASP A 73 1.51 -13.11 -4.79
CA ASP A 73 0.58 -14.12 -4.27
C ASP A 73 -0.91 -13.74 -4.42
N LYS A 74 -1.24 -12.46 -4.27
CA LYS A 74 -2.62 -11.99 -4.33
C LYS A 74 -3.17 -11.97 -5.76
N THR A 75 -4.49 -12.11 -5.85
CA THR A 75 -5.25 -11.86 -7.07
C THR A 75 -5.35 -10.35 -7.34
N ASN A 76 -5.89 -9.98 -8.50
CA ASN A 76 -6.18 -8.59 -8.83
C ASN A 76 -7.00 -7.92 -7.70
N GLY A 77 -6.55 -6.73 -7.31
CA GLY A 77 -7.01 -6.02 -6.13
C GLY A 77 -5.99 -5.00 -5.66
N VAL A 78 -6.39 -4.16 -4.71
CA VAL A 78 -5.51 -3.19 -4.05
C VAL A 78 -5.36 -3.56 -2.59
N TYR A 79 -4.13 -3.56 -2.10
CA TYR A 79 -3.77 -4.01 -0.76
C TYR A 79 -2.79 -3.06 -0.09
N ILE A 80 -2.73 -3.11 1.25
CA ILE A 80 -1.71 -2.46 2.07
C ILE A 80 -0.86 -3.52 2.76
N ALA A 81 0.47 -3.41 2.69
CA ALA A 81 1.41 -4.26 3.41
C ALA A 81 2.14 -3.43 4.50
N MET A 82 1.70 -3.60 5.76
CA MET A 82 2.23 -2.89 6.93
C MET A 82 2.12 -3.80 8.16
N ASN A 83 2.98 -3.58 9.17
CA ASN A 83 2.94 -4.31 10.45
C ASN A 83 2.99 -5.85 10.31
N GLY A 84 3.65 -6.35 9.26
CA GLY A 84 3.72 -7.80 8.98
C GLY A 84 2.41 -8.43 8.50
N GLN A 85 1.44 -7.62 8.11
CA GLN A 85 0.13 -8.04 7.63
C GLN A 85 -0.16 -7.46 6.24
N VAL A 86 -1.13 -8.06 5.55
CA VAL A 86 -1.63 -7.59 4.26
C VAL A 86 -3.12 -7.37 4.40
N PHE A 87 -3.56 -6.15 4.13
CA PHE A 87 -4.96 -5.73 4.30
C PHE A 87 -5.60 -5.43 2.94
N ASP A 88 -6.89 -5.73 2.81
CA ASP A 88 -7.70 -5.25 1.68
C ASP A 88 -7.89 -3.72 1.80
N PHE A 89 -7.89 -3.00 0.68
CA PHE A 89 -7.98 -1.53 0.67
C PHE A 89 -9.20 -0.96 1.40
N ASP A 90 -10.29 -1.74 1.48
CA ASP A 90 -11.58 -1.38 2.05
C ASP A 90 -11.79 -1.92 3.47
N LYS A 91 -10.84 -2.70 4.01
CA LYS A 91 -10.90 -3.32 5.35
C LYS A 91 -9.72 -2.96 6.21
N VAL A 92 -9.33 -1.69 6.20
CA VAL A 92 -8.12 -1.22 6.89
C VAL A 92 -8.25 0.21 7.35
N GLU A 93 -7.77 0.47 8.56
CA GLU A 93 -7.56 1.81 9.06
C GLU A 93 -6.17 1.98 9.68
N LYS A 94 -5.70 3.24 9.73
CA LYS A 94 -4.48 3.60 10.47
C LYS A 94 -4.86 4.05 11.86
N ASN A 95 -4.57 3.23 12.85
CA ASN A 95 -4.65 3.63 14.25
C ASN A 95 -3.49 4.58 14.58
N LYS A 96 -3.76 5.88 14.53
CA LYS A 96 -2.73 6.91 14.75
C LYS A 96 -2.22 6.95 16.20
N ALA A 97 -3.05 6.52 17.17
CA ALA A 97 -2.65 6.49 18.58
C ALA A 97 -1.63 5.38 18.85
N LEU A 98 -1.80 4.22 18.21
CA LEU A 98 -0.89 3.07 18.34
C LEU A 98 0.21 3.05 17.27
N GLY A 99 0.07 3.82 16.19
CA GLY A 99 1.02 3.84 15.09
C GLY A 99 1.00 2.56 14.23
N ILE A 100 -0.13 1.86 14.19
CA ILE A 100 -0.30 0.59 13.47
C ILE A 100 -1.46 0.65 12.48
N PHE A 101 -1.46 -0.27 11.54
CA PHE A 101 -2.60 -0.59 10.68
C PHE A 101 -3.38 -1.76 11.28
N GLU A 102 -4.70 -1.67 11.26
CA GLU A 102 -5.59 -2.72 11.77
C GLU A 102 -6.80 -2.91 10.86
N ASN A 103 -7.42 -4.09 10.92
CA ASN A 103 -8.64 -4.36 10.17
C ASN A 103 -9.81 -3.59 10.78
N THR A 104 -10.66 -3.02 9.93
CA THR A 104 -11.96 -2.44 10.29
C THR A 104 -13.06 -3.49 10.38
#